data_AF-A0A811ZN00-F1
#
_entry.id   AF-A0A811ZN00-F1
#
_cell.length_a   1.000
_cell.length_b   1.000
_cell.length_c   1.000
_cell.angle_alpha   90.00
_cell.angle_beta   90.00
_cell.angle_gamma   90.00
#
_symmetry.space_group_name_H-M   'P 1'
#
loop_
_entity.id
_entity.type
_entity.pdbx_description
1 polymer ?
#
loop_
_entity_poly.entity_id
_entity_poly.type
_entity_poly.pdbx_seq_one_letter_code
_entity_poly.pdbx_strand_id
1 'polypeptide(L)'
;MEGLLLSEMPQTVKGMLQNFLELVRIYGHVPNGARVYYLQRSQPPLLTLMMDRYVSHTNDTAFLRDSIGTLALELDFWTQNRTVSVSSGGKSYVLNHYAVPYGGPR
;
A
#
# COMPACT_ATOMS: atom_id res chain seq x y z
N MET A 1 -2.34 -7.87 -10.58
CA MET A 1 -1.21 -8.82 -10.46
C MET A 1 -1.62 -10.27 -10.61
N GLU A 2 -2.81 -10.69 -10.16
CA GLU A 2 -3.23 -12.10 -10.25
C GLU A 2 -3.20 -12.63 -11.70
N GLY A 3 -3.59 -11.82 -12.68
CA GLY A 3 -3.43 -12.17 -14.10
C GLY A 3 -1.99 -12.50 -14.50
N LEU A 4 -0.99 -11.78 -13.99
CA LEU A 4 0.43 -12.08 -14.25
C LEU A 4 0.86 -13.41 -13.61
N LEU A 5 0.37 -13.71 -12.41
CA LEU A 5 0.64 -15.02 -11.77
C LEU A 5 0.01 -16.16 -12.58
N LEU A 6 -1.23 -15.98 -13.06
CA LEU A 6 -1.91 -16.94 -13.92
C LEU A 6 -1.22 -17.11 -15.28
N SER A 7 -0.55 -16.07 -15.78
CA SER A 7 0.26 -16.12 -17.00
C SER A 7 1.70 -16.56 -16.77
N GLU A 8 2.03 -17.16 -15.62
CA GLU A 8 3.38 -17.67 -15.31
C GLU A 8 4.47 -16.58 -15.32
N MET A 9 4.11 -15.35 -14.94
CA MET A 9 5.02 -14.19 -14.86
C MET A 9 5.33 -13.73 -13.42
N PRO A 10 5.77 -14.62 -12.50
CA PRO A 10 6.02 -14.24 -11.11
C PRO A 10 7.18 -13.25 -10.95
N GLN A 11 8.17 -13.27 -11.85
CA GLN A 11 9.28 -12.32 -11.81
C GLN A 11 8.81 -10.88 -12.09
N THR A 12 7.88 -10.71 -13.02
CA THR A 12 7.26 -9.40 -13.30
C THR A 12 6.46 -8.89 -12.10
N VAL A 13 5.75 -9.80 -11.41
CA VAL A 13 5.06 -9.45 -10.16
C VAL A 13 6.05 -9.03 -9.08
N LYS A 14 7.17 -9.75 -8.91
CA LYS A 14 8.23 -9.39 -7.96
C LYS A 14 8.80 -8.00 -8.25
N GLY A 15 9.10 -7.70 -9.52
CA GLY A 15 9.58 -6.37 -9.93
C GLY A 15 8.56 -5.26 -9.64
N MET A 16 7.27 -5.50 -9.89
CA MET A 16 6.20 -4.56 -9.54
C MET A 16 6.10 -4.34 -8.03
N LEU A 17 6.21 -5.39 -7.22
CA LEU A 17 6.24 -5.28 -5.75
C LEU A 17 7.46 -4.49 -5.27
N GLN A 18 8.64 -4.72 -5.84
CA GLN A 18 9.86 -3.96 -5.55
C GLN A 18 9.67 -2.46 -5.85
N ASN A 19 9.02 -2.13 -6.97
CA ASN A 19 8.69 -0.74 -7.30
C ASN A 19 7.77 -0.10 -6.24
N PHE A 20 6.74 -0.80 -5.78
CA PHE A 20 5.87 -0.27 -4.72
C PHE A 20 6.57 -0.14 -3.37
N LEU A 21 7.38 -1.13 -2.98
CA LEU A 21 8.19 -1.05 -1.77
C LEU A 21 9.13 0.15 -1.80
N GLU A 22 9.73 0.45 -2.95
CA GLU A 22 10.60 1.62 -3.10
C GLU A 22 9.81 2.94 -2.97
N LEU A 23 8.60 3.02 -3.54
CA LEU A 23 7.72 4.18 -3.34
C LEU A 23 7.38 4.39 -1.86
N VAL A 24 7.12 3.31 -1.11
CA VAL A 24 6.89 3.39 0.34
C VAL A 24 8.15 3.86 1.08
N ARG A 25 9.34 3.40 0.70
CA ARG A 25 10.59 3.87 1.33
C ARG A 25 10.85 5.35 1.11
N ILE A 26 10.56 5.86 -0.10
CA ILE A 26 10.83 7.25 -0.46
C ILE A 26 9.74 8.19 0.09
N TYR A 27 8.46 7.80 0.00
CA TYR A 27 7.32 8.69 0.26
C TYR A 27 6.46 8.28 1.47
N GLY A 28 6.79 7.17 2.15
CA GLY A 28 6.03 6.62 3.28
C GLY A 28 4.76 5.87 2.88
N HIS A 29 4.33 5.91 1.61
CA HIS A 29 3.12 5.26 1.12
C HIS A 29 3.21 5.03 -0.39
N VAL A 30 2.35 4.17 -0.94
CA VAL A 30 2.16 4.08 -2.40
C VAL A 30 1.29 5.27 -2.86
N PRO A 31 1.82 6.21 -3.67
CA PRO A 31 1.00 7.25 -4.28
C PRO A 31 0.02 6.65 -5.30
N ASN A 32 -1.01 7.40 -5.68
CA ASN A 32 -1.99 6.98 -6.68
C ASN A 32 -1.37 6.64 -8.05
N GLY A 33 -0.17 7.14 -8.31
CA GLY A 33 0.67 6.72 -9.43
C GLY A 33 2.06 7.35 -9.32
N ALA A 34 3.03 6.86 -10.09
CA ALA A 34 4.40 7.36 -10.09
C ALA A 34 4.55 8.70 -10.85
N ARG A 35 3.82 9.73 -10.41
CA ARG A 35 3.86 11.09 -10.95
C ARG A 35 3.89 12.09 -9.79
N VAL A 36 4.67 13.16 -9.94
CA VAL A 36 4.93 14.13 -8.84
C VAL A 36 3.66 14.75 -8.24
N TYR A 37 2.63 14.99 -9.05
CA TYR A 37 1.36 15.56 -8.59
C TYR A 37 0.46 14.56 -7.83
N TYR A 38 0.85 13.28 -7.75
CA TYR A 38 0.18 12.27 -6.94
C TYR A 38 0.80 12.05 -5.57
N LEU A 39 1.92 12.70 -5.22
CA LEU A 39 2.61 12.47 -3.95
C LEU A 39 1.78 12.75 -2.68
N GLN A 40 0.70 13.52 -2.80
CA GLN A 40 -0.22 13.81 -1.69
C GLN A 40 -1.46 12.91 -1.67
N ARG A 41 -1.58 12.01 -2.65
CA ARG A 41 -2.76 11.17 -2.90
C ARG A 41 -2.32 9.71 -2.92
N SER A 42 -2.89 8.89 -2.04
CA SER A 42 -2.73 7.44 -2.13
C SER A 42 -3.92 6.81 -2.88
N GLN A 43 -3.92 5.49 -2.96
CA GLN A 43 -4.97 4.64 -3.52
C GLN A 43 -5.31 3.54 -2.49
N PRO A 44 -6.31 2.67 -2.70
CA PRO A 44 -6.60 1.58 -1.76
C PRO A 44 -5.32 0.79 -1.41
N PRO A 45 -5.00 0.59 -0.11
CA PRO A 45 -3.73 -0.01 0.31
C PRO A 45 -3.76 -1.52 0.15
N LEU A 46 -3.30 -1.99 -1.01
CA LEU A 46 -3.31 -3.41 -1.36
C LEU A 46 -1.94 -4.08 -1.27
N LEU A 47 -0.86 -3.37 -0.92
CA LEU A 47 0.51 -3.88 -1.03
C LEU A 47 0.74 -5.15 -0.19
N THR A 48 0.27 -5.18 1.06
CA THR A 48 0.38 -6.38 1.91
C THR A 48 -0.39 -7.56 1.33
N LEU A 49 -1.59 -7.32 0.76
CA LEU A 49 -2.37 -8.37 0.10
C LEU A 49 -1.69 -8.85 -1.20
N MET A 50 -1.06 -7.94 -1.93
CA MET A 50 -0.27 -8.28 -3.12
C MET A 50 0.94 -9.14 -2.76
N MET A 51 1.65 -8.80 -1.67
CA MET A 51 2.77 -9.61 -1.16
C MET A 51 2.30 -11.00 -0.71
N ASP A 52 1.20 -11.08 0.04
CA ASP A 52 0.60 -12.36 0.48
C ASP A 52 0.29 -13.28 -0.72
N ARG A 53 -0.35 -12.72 -1.76
CA ARG A 53 -0.64 -13.46 -3.00
C ARG A 53 0.62 -13.92 -3.71
N TYR A 54 1.65 -13.08 -3.77
CA TYR A 54 2.93 -13.44 -4.39
C TYR A 54 3.64 -14.58 -3.64
N VAL A 55 3.76 -14.47 -2.32
CA VAL A 55 4.42 -15.49 -1.49
C VAL A 55 3.63 -16.80 -1.48
N SER A 56 2.30 -16.73 -1.40
CA SER A 56 1.46 -17.93 -1.50
C SER A 56 1.66 -18.68 -2.82
N HIS A 57 1.92 -17.97 -3.92
CA HIS A 57 2.14 -18.58 -5.24
C HIS A 57 3.58 -19.07 -5.46
N THR A 58 4.59 -18.40 -4.91
CA THR A 58 6.01 -18.66 -5.22
C THR A 58 6.80 -19.30 -4.08
N ASN A 59 6.26 -19.28 -2.86
CA ASN A 59 6.94 -19.64 -1.62
C ASN A 59 8.22 -18.84 -1.32
N ASP A 60 8.38 -17.66 -1.93
CA ASP A 60 9.54 -16.76 -1.72
C ASP A 60 9.44 -16.01 -0.39
N THR A 61 9.62 -16.75 0.70
CA THR A 61 9.57 -16.22 2.08
C THR A 61 10.76 -15.33 2.43
N ALA A 62 11.87 -15.45 1.72
CA ALA A 62 13.03 -14.56 1.88
C ALA A 62 12.66 -13.13 1.45
N PHE A 63 12.01 -12.97 0.29
CA PHE A 63 11.55 -11.66 -0.16
C PHE A 63 10.56 -11.01 0.81
N LEU A 64 9.64 -11.79 1.41
CA LEU A 64 8.75 -11.29 2.46
C LEU A 64 9.54 -10.83 3.70
N ARG A 65 10.48 -11.65 4.18
CA ARG A 65 11.32 -11.31 5.35
C ARG A 65 12.06 -9.99 5.15
N ASP A 66 12.62 -9.78 3.96
CA ASP A 66 13.37 -8.57 3.64
C ASP A 66 12.47 -7.34 3.46
N SER A 67 11.18 -7.56 3.15
CA SER A 67 10.23 -6.49 2.83
C SER A 67 9.27 -6.14 3.98
N ILE A 68 9.16 -6.98 5.02
CA ILE A 68 8.14 -6.86 6.06
C ILE A 68 8.18 -5.52 6.79
N GLY A 69 9.38 -4.97 7.02
CA GLY A 69 9.53 -3.65 7.63
C GLY A 69 8.96 -2.54 6.75
N THR A 70 9.15 -2.60 5.44
CA THR A 70 8.57 -1.62 4.50
C THR A 70 7.06 -1.76 4.39
N LEU A 71 6.51 -2.98 4.44
CA LEU A 71 5.06 -3.20 4.50
C LEU A 71 4.44 -2.59 5.77
N ALA A 72 5.12 -2.72 6.91
CA ALA A 72 4.69 -2.10 8.16
C ALA A 72 4.69 -0.56 8.07
N LEU A 73 5.70 0.04 7.42
CA LEU A 73 5.74 1.50 7.21
C LEU A 73 4.52 2.03 6.46
N GLU A 74 4.02 1.31 5.43
CA GLU A 74 2.80 1.74 4.75
C GLU A 74 1.58 1.65 5.67
N LEU A 75 1.47 0.60 6.49
CA LEU A 75 0.39 0.48 7.47
C LEU A 75 0.44 1.61 8.52
N ASP A 76 1.64 1.97 8.98
CA ASP A 76 1.85 3.10 9.88
C ASP A 76 1.39 4.42 9.25
N PHE A 77 1.69 4.64 7.96
CA PHE A 77 1.19 5.81 7.24
C PHE A 77 -0.35 5.89 7.26
N TRP A 78 -1.05 4.80 7.00
CA TRP A 78 -2.53 4.78 7.05
C TRP A 78 -3.05 5.01 8.47
N THR A 79 -2.42 4.38 9.45
CA THR A 79 -2.80 4.51 10.85
C THR A 79 -2.62 5.94 11.37
N GLN A 80 -1.54 6.62 10.97
CA GLN A 80 -1.22 7.97 11.44
C GLN A 80 -1.93 9.08 10.66
N ASN A 81 -2.07 8.93 9.34
CA ASN A 81 -2.49 10.04 8.45
C ASN A 81 -3.92 9.89 7.92
N ARG A 82 -4.54 8.72 8.08
CA ARG A 82 -5.84 8.38 7.48
C ARG A 82 -6.85 7.87 8.50
N THR A 83 -6.53 7.90 9.78
CA THR A 83 -7.42 7.49 10.85
C THR A 83 -8.26 8.66 11.35
N VAL A 84 -9.55 8.44 11.57
CA VAL A 84 -10.48 9.40 12.16
C VAL A 84 -11.34 8.74 13.23
N SER A 85 -11.71 9.51 14.24
CA SER A 85 -12.70 9.11 15.24
C SER A 85 -14.09 9.59 14.80
N VAL A 86 -15.02 8.65 14.59
CA VAL A 86 -16.41 8.94 14.20
C VAL A 86 -17.32 8.58 15.37
N SER A 87 -18.14 9.54 15.82
CA SER A 87 -19.14 9.31 16.86
C SER A 87 -20.51 9.08 16.23
N SER A 88 -21.15 7.95 16.53
CA SER A 88 -22.49 7.60 16.05
C SER A 88 -23.25 6.79 17.09
N GLY A 89 -24.48 7.19 17.42
CA GLY A 89 -25.34 6.50 18.40
C GLY A 89 -24.73 6.42 19.81
N GLY A 90 -23.98 7.43 20.24
CA GLY A 90 -23.30 7.45 21.54
C GLY A 90 -22.04 6.58 21.64
N LYS A 91 -21.62 5.92 20.55
CA LYS A 91 -20.37 5.15 20.46
C LYS A 91 -19.36 5.86 19.59
N SER A 92 -18.08 5.73 19.93
CA SER A 92 -16.95 6.23 19.13
C SER A 92 -16.28 5.07 18.39
N TYR A 93 -15.99 5.28 17.11
CA TYR A 93 -15.35 4.32 16.22
C TYR A 93 -14.08 4.92 15.64
N VAL A 94 -13.00 4.14 15.62
CA VAL A 94 -11.75 4.51 14.96
C VAL A 94 -11.77 3.86 13.58
N LEU A 95 -11.79 4.68 12.53
CA LEU A 95 -11.93 4.23 11.14
C LEU A 95 -10.89 4.88 10.25
N ASN A 96 -10.59 4.25 9.11
CA ASN A 96 -9.80 4.88 8.07
C ASN A 96 -10.68 5.63 7.05
N HIS A 97 -10.18 6.73 6.51
CA HIS A 97 -10.81 7.47 5.42
C HIS A 97 -9.84 7.81 4.30
N TYR A 98 -10.35 8.05 3.09
CA TYR A 98 -9.56 8.64 2.02
C TYR A 98 -9.48 10.15 2.21
N ALA A 99 -8.28 10.68 2.34
CA ALA A 99 -8.04 12.10 2.52
C ALA A 99 -6.85 12.59 1.69
N VAL A 100 -6.86 13.88 1.37
CA VAL A 100 -5.80 14.56 0.61
C VAL A 100 -5.54 15.90 1.28
N PRO A 101 -4.31 16.19 1.74
CA PRO A 101 -3.96 17.46 2.38
C PRO A 101 -3.74 18.59 1.34
N TYR A 102 -4.64 18.71 0.35
CA TYR A 102 -4.56 19.70 -0.72
C TYR A 102 -5.95 20.14 -1.17
N GLY A 103 -6.21 21.44 -1.09
CA GLY A 103 -7.51 22.03 -1.41
C GLY A 103 -7.67 22.55 -2.84
N GLY A 104 -6.61 22.54 -3.65
CA GLY A 104 -6.63 23.05 -5.03
C GLY A 104 -7.11 22.04 -6.08
N PRO A 105 -7.30 22.48 -7.33
CA PRO A 105 -7.55 21.60 -8.48
C PRO A 105 -6.46 20.55 -8.66
N ARG A 106 -6.79 19.44 -9.34
CA ARG A 106 -5.79 18.45 -9.77
C ARG A 106 -4.99 18.94 -10.96
#